data_AF-A0A1V8M9B6-F1
#
_entry.id   AF-A0A1V8M9B6-F1
#
_cell.length_a   1.000
_cell.length_b   1.000
_cell.length_c   1.000
_cell.angle_alpha   90.00
_cell.angle_beta   90.00
_cell.angle_gamma   90.00
#
_symmetry.space_group_name_H-M   'P 1'
#
loop_
_entity.id
_entity.type
_entity.pdbx_description
1 polymer ?
#
loop_
_entity_poly.entity_id
_entity_poly.type
_entity_poly.pdbx_seq_one_letter_code
_entity_poly.pdbx_strand_id
1 'polypeptide(L)'
;MDILPISISRLSRLLIRLDQRQCEALWAQEPFSIDSKYEYLVLGVLKEQPGDTELQKEGDVIKLSQSQVSTILSFAVNYLNLLEVIFASWKYYTADRNMIEAEFYSNISPKRDFFPLNNFRIATGIYPSIAEFTLHMKNKYNKADLKNKIA
;
A
#
# COMPACT_ATOMS: atom_id res chain seq x y z
N MET A 1 12.86 2.66 16.65
CA MET A 1 11.50 3.18 16.92
C MET A 1 10.74 2.90 15.65
N ASP A 2 10.09 1.74 15.57
CA ASP A 2 9.34 1.35 14.38
C ASP A 2 8.01 2.11 14.41
N ILE A 3 7.95 3.21 13.64
CA ILE A 3 6.80 4.15 13.64
C ILE A 3 5.57 3.52 12.95
N LEU A 4 5.72 2.32 12.37
CA LEU A 4 4.65 1.61 11.70
C LEU A 4 4.44 0.26 12.40
N PRO A 5 3.26 -0.03 12.98
CA PRO A 5 2.97 -1.36 13.52
C PRO A 5 3.29 -2.42 12.46
N ILE A 6 3.76 -3.60 12.91
CA ILE A 6 4.12 -4.77 12.07
C ILE A 6 3.08 -5.02 10.96
N SER A 7 1.80 -4.74 11.27
CA SER A 7 0.65 -4.51 10.39
C SER A 7 0.93 -3.88 9.04
N ILE A 8 1.51 -2.68 9.04
CA ILE A 8 1.58 -1.81 7.87
C ILE A 8 2.55 -2.37 6.85
N SER A 9 3.62 -3.03 7.33
CA SER A 9 4.57 -3.74 6.46
C SER A 9 3.93 -4.96 5.78
N ARG A 10 3.06 -5.69 6.49
CA ARG A 10 2.36 -6.86 5.91
C ARG A 10 1.20 -6.44 4.99
N LEU A 11 0.44 -5.43 5.41
CA LEU A 11 -0.64 -4.81 4.65
C LEU A 11 -0.12 -4.23 3.34
N SER A 12 0.93 -3.40 3.37
CA SER A 12 1.52 -2.86 2.15
C SER A 12 1.98 -3.97 1.22
N ARG A 13 2.66 -5.01 1.74
CA ARG A 13 3.06 -6.17 0.94
C ARG A 13 1.89 -6.94 0.35
N LEU A 14 0.78 -7.07 1.07
CA LEU A 14 -0.45 -7.68 0.57
C LEU A 14 -1.06 -6.85 -0.56
N LEU A 15 -1.23 -5.54 -0.35
CA LEU A 15 -1.86 -4.64 -1.30
C LEU A 15 -1.09 -4.54 -2.63
N ILE A 16 0.24 -4.65 -2.64
CA ILE A 16 1.05 -4.72 -3.89
C ILE A 16 0.72 -5.96 -4.72
N ARG A 17 0.23 -7.03 -4.09
CA ARG A 17 -0.08 -8.30 -4.77
C ARG A 17 -1.51 -8.35 -5.30
N LEU A 18 -2.33 -7.37 -4.94
CA LEU A 18 -3.68 -7.26 -5.48
C LEU A 18 -3.62 -6.69 -6.89
N ASP A 19 -4.31 -7.34 -7.81
CA ASP A 19 -4.58 -6.78 -9.12
C ASP A 19 -5.64 -5.66 -9.03
N GLN A 20 -5.91 -5.02 -10.17
CA GLN A 20 -6.87 -3.92 -10.24
C GLN A 20 -8.29 -4.34 -9.81
N ARG A 21 -8.75 -5.53 -10.23
CA ARG A 21 -10.09 -6.03 -9.91
C ARG A 21 -10.21 -6.33 -8.42
N GLN A 22 -9.18 -6.91 -7.82
CA GLN A 22 -9.12 -7.16 -6.38
C GLN A 22 -9.06 -5.86 -5.57
N CYS A 23 -8.39 -4.81 -6.08
CA CYS A 23 -8.42 -3.49 -5.45
C CYS A 23 -9.81 -2.85 -5.50
N GLU A 24 -10.51 -2.98 -6.63
CA GLU A 24 -11.89 -2.52 -6.80
C GLU A 24 -12.85 -3.29 -5.87
N ALA A 25 -12.75 -4.62 -5.83
CA ALA A 25 -13.53 -5.46 -4.92
C ALA A 25 -13.25 -5.13 -3.44
N LEU A 26 -11.98 -4.91 -3.09
CA LEU A 26 -11.60 -4.47 -1.75
C LEU A 26 -12.27 -3.14 -1.37
N TRP A 27 -12.29 -2.17 -2.30
CA TRP A 27 -12.94 -0.88 -2.08
C TRP A 27 -14.47 -1.00 -1.98
N ALA A 28 -15.07 -1.85 -2.82
CA ALA A 28 -16.50 -2.14 -2.80
C ALA A 28 -16.94 -3.03 -1.61
N GLN A 29 -15.99 -3.52 -0.81
CA GLN A 29 -16.21 -4.52 0.26
C GLN A 29 -16.84 -5.82 -0.26
N GLU A 30 -16.48 -6.22 -1.47
CA GLU A 30 -16.94 -7.46 -2.09
C GLU A 30 -15.96 -8.61 -1.80
N PRO A 31 -16.45 -9.82 -1.48
CA PRO A 31 -15.61 -11.01 -1.36
C PRO A 31 -14.79 -11.27 -2.63
N PHE A 32 -13.52 -11.63 -2.47
CA PHE A 32 -12.66 -12.01 -3.60
C PHE A 32 -11.66 -13.10 -3.21
N SER A 33 -11.09 -13.74 -4.22
CA SER A 33 -10.06 -14.77 -4.04
C SER A 33 -8.66 -14.22 -4.25
N ILE A 34 -7.70 -14.72 -3.47
CA ILE A 34 -6.27 -14.42 -3.62
C ILE A 34 -5.47 -15.72 -3.65
N ASP A 35 -4.33 -15.72 -4.35
CA ASP A 35 -3.40 -16.86 -4.39
C ASP A 35 -2.97 -17.27 -2.98
N SER A 36 -3.09 -18.57 -2.70
CA SER A 36 -2.82 -19.17 -1.39
C SER A 36 -1.38 -18.98 -0.92
N LYS A 37 -0.42 -18.72 -1.82
CA LYS A 37 0.97 -18.37 -1.43
C LYS A 37 1.07 -17.08 -0.62
N TYR A 38 0.03 -16.25 -0.61
CA TYR A 38 -0.04 -15.01 0.17
C TYR A 38 -0.77 -15.17 1.51
N GLU A 39 -1.12 -16.40 1.92
CA GLU A 39 -1.78 -16.71 3.20
C GLU A 39 -1.14 -16.02 4.40
N TYR A 40 0.18 -16.10 4.51
CA TYR A 40 0.92 -15.54 5.65
C TYR A 40 0.76 -14.01 5.74
N LEU A 41 0.55 -13.32 4.61
CA LEU A 41 0.27 -11.88 4.59
C LEU A 41 -1.16 -11.62 5.04
N VAL A 42 -2.12 -12.37 4.52
CA VAL A 42 -3.54 -12.25 4.88
C VAL A 42 -3.74 -12.50 6.37
N LEU A 43 -3.30 -13.65 6.90
CA LEU A 43 -3.37 -13.96 8.32
C LEU A 43 -2.62 -12.94 9.17
N GLY A 44 -1.48 -12.46 8.67
CA GLY A 44 -0.66 -11.48 9.35
C GLY A 44 -1.36 -10.13 9.54
N VAL A 45 -2.30 -9.77 8.67
CA VAL A 45 -3.17 -8.58 8.77
C VAL A 45 -4.40 -8.88 9.62
N LEU A 46 -5.10 -10.00 9.38
CA LEU A 46 -6.35 -10.32 10.07
C LEU A 46 -6.16 -10.58 11.57
N LYS A 47 -5.04 -11.16 11.99
CA LYS A 47 -4.77 -11.51 13.41
C LYS A 47 -4.55 -10.30 14.32
N GLU A 48 -4.51 -9.09 13.79
CA GLU A 48 -4.26 -7.89 14.58
C GLU A 48 -5.51 -7.28 15.21
N GLN A 49 -6.68 -7.66 14.73
CA GLN A 49 -7.95 -7.30 15.33
C GLN A 49 -8.67 -8.59 15.74
N PRO A 50 -9.43 -8.57 16.85
CA PRO A 50 -10.37 -9.64 17.13
C PRO A 50 -11.39 -9.72 15.99
N GLY A 51 -11.52 -10.90 15.37
CA GLY A 51 -12.39 -11.06 14.21
C GLY A 51 -12.22 -12.40 13.51
N ASP A 52 -12.81 -12.50 12.32
CA ASP A 52 -12.72 -13.67 11.46
C ASP A 52 -11.29 -13.81 10.89
N THR A 53 -10.55 -14.80 11.41
CA THR A 53 -9.22 -15.17 10.91
C THR A 53 -9.20 -16.51 10.20
N GLU A 54 -10.36 -17.17 10.06
CA GLU A 54 -10.46 -18.49 9.45
C GLU A 54 -10.48 -18.35 7.93
N LEU A 55 -9.43 -18.83 7.28
CA LEU A 55 -9.31 -18.74 5.83
C LEU A 55 -9.93 -19.96 5.16
N GLN A 56 -10.88 -19.71 4.27
CA GLN A 56 -11.43 -20.74 3.40
C GLN A 56 -10.50 -20.94 2.20
N LYS A 57 -9.82 -22.09 2.17
CA LYS A 57 -8.95 -22.49 1.06
C LYS A 57 -9.69 -23.42 0.11
N GLU A 58 -9.57 -23.14 -1.18
CA GLU A 58 -10.05 -23.99 -2.26
C GLU A 58 -8.92 -24.18 -3.28
N GLY A 59 -8.19 -25.29 -3.17
CA GLY A 59 -7.00 -25.53 -3.99
C GLY A 59 -5.93 -24.45 -3.76
N ASP A 60 -5.51 -23.79 -4.84
CA ASP A 60 -4.43 -22.79 -4.81
C ASP A 60 -4.92 -21.37 -4.47
N VAL A 61 -6.17 -21.19 -4.06
CA VAL A 61 -6.73 -19.88 -3.68
C VAL A 61 -7.32 -19.85 -2.28
N ILE A 62 -7.30 -18.67 -1.67
CA ILE A 62 -7.99 -18.32 -0.43
C ILE A 62 -9.16 -17.41 -0.80
N LYS A 63 -10.37 -17.77 -0.34
CA LYS A 63 -11.55 -16.90 -0.44
C LYS A 63 -11.61 -16.00 0.78
N LEU A 64 -11.57 -14.68 0.54
CA LEU A 64 -11.74 -13.69 1.59
C LEU A 64 -13.24 -13.41 1.77
N SER A 65 -13.73 -13.60 3.00
CA SER A 65 -15.10 -13.25 3.36
C SER A 65 -15.31 -11.73 3.35
N GLN A 66 -16.55 -11.27 3.26
CA GLN A 66 -16.85 -9.84 3.34
C GLN A 66 -16.30 -9.20 4.63
N SER A 67 -16.35 -9.92 5.75
CA SER A 67 -15.79 -9.47 7.04
C SER A 67 -14.27 -9.27 6.97
N GLN A 68 -13.57 -10.24 6.38
CA GLN A 68 -12.12 -10.19 6.19
C GLN A 68 -11.72 -9.06 5.23
N VAL A 69 -12.47 -8.89 4.13
CA VAL A 69 -12.28 -7.78 3.18
C VAL A 69 -12.48 -6.44 3.87
N SER A 70 -13.55 -6.28 4.66
CA SER A 70 -13.83 -5.05 5.41
C SER A 70 -12.72 -4.72 6.41
N THR A 71 -12.18 -5.74 7.09
CA THR A 71 -11.04 -5.60 8.00
C THR A 71 -9.79 -5.11 7.27
N ILE A 72 -9.43 -5.76 6.15
CA ILE A 72 -8.28 -5.36 5.32
C ILE A 72 -8.48 -3.94 4.78
N LEU A 73 -9.70 -3.60 4.35
CA LEU A 73 -10.05 -2.28 3.84
C LEU A 73 -9.84 -1.19 4.91
N SER A 74 -10.32 -1.42 6.13
CA SER A 74 -10.17 -0.49 7.25
C SER A 74 -8.69 -0.16 7.50
N PHE A 75 -7.84 -1.19 7.54
CA PHE A 75 -6.40 -1.01 7.65
C PHE A 75 -5.79 -0.27 6.45
N ALA A 76 -6.20 -0.61 5.23
CA ALA A 76 -5.72 0.03 4.00
C ALA A 76 -6.06 1.52 3.96
N VAL A 77 -7.29 1.89 4.33
CA VAL A 77 -7.75 3.28 4.42
C VAL A 77 -6.99 4.05 5.49
N ASN A 78 -6.82 3.48 6.68
CA ASN A 78 -6.05 4.12 7.75
C ASN A 78 -4.60 4.38 7.32
N TYR A 79 -3.99 3.42 6.63
CA TYR A 79 -2.63 3.59 6.13
C TYR A 79 -2.55 4.67 5.04
N LEU A 80 -3.47 4.69 4.07
CA LEU A 80 -3.50 5.73 3.05
C LEU A 80 -3.77 7.11 3.64
N ASN A 81 -4.66 7.23 4.62
CA ASN A 81 -4.93 8.49 5.31
C ASN A 81 -3.68 9.02 6.03
N LEU A 82 -2.95 8.13 6.71
CA LEU A 82 -1.68 8.51 7.36
C LEU A 82 -0.66 9.01 6.33
N LEU A 83 -0.50 8.30 5.22
CA LEU A 83 0.40 8.71 4.14
C LEU A 83 -0.01 10.04 3.51
N GLU A 84 -1.30 10.26 3.30
CA GLU A 84 -1.83 11.51 2.74
C GLU A 84 -1.53 12.68 3.67
N VAL A 85 -1.68 12.53 4.98
CA VAL A 85 -1.31 13.56 5.96
C VAL A 85 0.19 13.85 5.94
N ILE A 86 1.02 12.80 5.93
CA ILE A 86 2.49 12.94 5.85
C ILE A 86 2.87 13.68 4.56
N PHE A 87 2.36 13.28 3.41
CA PHE A 87 2.70 13.92 2.14
C PHE A 87 2.05 15.28 1.95
N ALA A 88 0.91 15.56 2.58
CA ALA A 88 0.38 16.91 2.65
C ALA A 88 1.35 17.83 3.41
N SER A 89 1.94 17.37 4.53
CA SER A 89 2.95 18.15 5.26
C SER A 89 4.22 18.41 4.43
N TRP A 90 4.63 17.44 3.62
CA TRP A 90 5.71 17.61 2.66
C TRP A 90 5.34 18.62 1.57
N LYS A 91 4.12 18.54 1.03
CA LYS A 91 3.61 19.41 -0.04
C LYS A 91 3.54 20.88 0.40
N TYR A 92 3.06 21.13 1.61
CA TYR A 92 2.87 22.46 2.15
C TYR A 92 4.05 22.98 2.98
N TYR A 93 5.20 22.28 2.96
CA TYR A 93 6.43 22.68 3.65
C TYR A 93 6.25 22.87 5.17
N THR A 94 5.31 22.14 5.78
CA THR A 94 5.07 22.21 7.24
C THR A 94 5.93 21.22 8.03
N ALA A 95 6.66 20.34 7.33
CA ALA A 95 7.63 19.40 7.88
C ALA A 95 8.92 19.36 7.03
N ASP A 96 9.99 18.78 7.56
CA ASP A 96 11.26 18.63 6.83
C ASP A 96 11.09 17.72 5.61
N ARG A 97 11.13 18.34 4.43
CA ARG A 97 10.95 17.65 3.16
C ARG A 97 12.06 16.65 2.86
N ASN A 98 13.31 16.97 3.18
CA ASN A 98 14.43 16.10 2.89
C ASN A 98 14.36 14.84 3.75
N MET A 99 13.95 14.99 5.01
CA MET A 99 13.73 13.87 5.91
C MET A 99 12.60 12.95 5.40
N ILE A 100 11.44 13.52 5.03
CA ILE A 100 10.32 12.74 4.48
C ILE A 100 10.74 12.06 3.17
N GLU A 101 11.39 12.79 2.27
CA GLU A 101 11.88 12.21 1.01
C GLU A 101 12.86 11.07 1.27
N ALA A 102 13.79 11.20 2.21
CA ALA A 102 14.75 10.16 2.56
C ALA A 102 14.10 8.91 3.15
N GLU A 103 13.14 9.08 4.07
CA GLU A 103 12.40 7.98 4.71
C GLU A 103 11.64 7.14 3.66
N PHE A 104 10.98 7.81 2.72
CA PHE A 104 10.20 7.13 1.69
C PHE A 104 11.00 6.79 0.43
N TYR A 105 12.24 7.27 0.28
CA TYR A 105 13.09 6.98 -0.87
C TYR A 105 13.34 5.49 -1.05
N SER A 106 13.61 4.78 0.05
CA SER A 106 13.88 3.33 0.03
C SER A 106 12.63 2.49 -0.32
N ASN A 107 11.45 3.02 -0.01
CA ASN A 107 10.16 2.37 -0.25
C ASN A 107 9.66 2.54 -1.70
N ILE A 108 10.32 3.40 -2.48
CA ILE A 108 9.93 3.76 -3.84
C ILE A 108 10.94 3.14 -4.82
N SER A 109 10.58 2.01 -5.43
CA SER A 109 11.40 1.35 -6.44
C SER A 109 10.79 1.50 -7.84
N PRO A 110 11.54 1.87 -8.88
CA PRO A 110 11.03 1.88 -10.26
C PRO A 110 10.74 0.48 -10.80
N LYS A 111 11.34 -0.56 -10.20
CA LYS A 111 11.18 -1.96 -10.65
C LYS A 111 9.89 -2.62 -10.16
N ARG A 112 9.24 -2.04 -9.17
CA ARG A 112 7.96 -2.50 -8.59
C ARG A 112 7.17 -1.22 -8.33
N ASP A 113 6.21 -0.91 -9.19
CA ASP A 113 5.37 0.30 -9.17
C ASP A 113 5.67 1.28 -8.03
N PHE A 114 6.10 2.49 -8.41
CA PHE A 114 6.63 3.57 -7.56
C PHE A 114 5.90 3.78 -6.23
N PHE A 115 4.63 3.40 -6.14
CA PHE A 115 3.93 3.32 -4.87
C PHE A 115 3.23 1.97 -4.72
N PRO A 116 3.53 1.20 -3.67
CA PRO A 116 2.91 -0.08 -3.33
C PRO A 116 1.38 -0.16 -3.40
N LEU A 117 0.73 1.00 -3.37
CA LEU A 117 -0.72 1.15 -3.28
C LEU A 117 -1.29 1.86 -4.49
N ASN A 118 -0.57 1.98 -5.61
CA ASN A 118 -1.06 2.77 -6.73
C ASN A 118 -2.38 2.24 -7.30
N ASN A 119 -2.53 0.92 -7.46
CA ASN A 119 -3.80 0.32 -7.91
C ASN A 119 -4.93 0.60 -6.93
N PHE A 120 -4.67 0.44 -5.63
CA PHE A 120 -5.66 0.72 -4.60
C PHE A 120 -6.01 2.21 -4.51
N ARG A 121 -5.03 3.12 -4.63
CA ARG A 121 -5.23 4.57 -4.73
C ARG A 121 -6.06 4.94 -5.96
N ILE A 122 -5.79 4.31 -7.11
CA ILE A 122 -6.55 4.53 -8.35
C ILE A 122 -8.00 4.08 -8.16
N ALA A 123 -8.21 2.92 -7.51
CA ALA A 123 -9.55 2.42 -7.22
C ALA A 123 -10.35 3.37 -6.29
N THR A 124 -9.69 4.08 -5.37
CA THR A 124 -10.37 5.03 -4.46
C THR A 124 -10.55 6.44 -5.03
N GLY A 125 -9.57 6.96 -5.77
CA GLY A 125 -9.59 8.32 -6.33
C GLY A 125 -9.35 9.46 -5.32
N ILE A 126 -9.03 9.18 -4.05
CA ILE A 126 -9.19 10.13 -2.92
C ILE A 126 -7.86 10.71 -2.36
N TYR A 127 -6.70 10.45 -2.97
CA TYR A 127 -5.39 10.77 -2.37
C TYR A 127 -4.44 11.62 -3.25
N PRO A 128 -4.65 12.95 -3.31
CA PRO A 128 -3.88 13.85 -4.18
C PRO A 128 -2.43 14.05 -3.73
N SER A 129 -2.16 14.17 -2.44
CA SER A 129 -0.79 14.40 -1.94
C SER A 129 0.10 13.18 -2.15
N ILE A 130 -0.45 11.97 -1.98
CA ILE A 130 0.23 10.73 -2.40
C ILE A 130 0.57 10.76 -3.90
N ALA A 131 -0.36 11.20 -4.75
CA ALA A 131 -0.13 11.26 -6.19
C ALA A 131 0.98 12.24 -6.57
N GLU A 132 0.97 13.44 -5.99
CA GLU A 132 1.99 14.47 -6.21
C GLU A 132 3.37 14.04 -5.68
N PHE A 133 3.42 13.45 -4.49
CA PHE A 133 4.66 12.94 -3.91
C PHE A 133 5.25 11.81 -4.77
N THR A 134 4.42 10.86 -5.21
CA THR A 134 4.84 9.76 -6.08
C THR A 134 5.41 10.29 -7.40
N LEU A 135 4.77 11.28 -8.02
CA LEU A 135 5.25 11.93 -9.23
C LEU A 135 6.58 12.66 -9.00
N HIS A 136 6.71 13.38 -7.89
CA HIS A 136 7.96 14.04 -7.51
C HIS A 136 9.12 13.05 -7.37
N MET A 137 8.91 11.96 -6.63
CA MET A 137 9.92 10.94 -6.40
C MET A 137 10.31 10.22 -7.70
N LYS A 138 9.34 9.94 -8.59
CA LYS A 138 9.59 9.41 -9.94
C LYS A 138 10.49 10.32 -10.77
N ASN A 139 10.21 11.62 -10.77
CA ASN A 139 11.02 12.59 -11.49
C ASN A 139 12.44 12.71 -10.91
N LYS A 140 12.56 12.68 -9.57
CA LYS A 140 13.85 12.73 -8.87
C LYS A 140 14.71 11.50 -9.18
N TYR A 141 14.11 10.31 -9.18
CA TYR A 141 14.78 9.07 -9.54
C TYR A 141 15.25 9.06 -11.00
N ASN A 142 14.36 9.39 -11.95
CA ASN A 142 14.71 9.40 -13.38
C ASN A 142 15.89 10.34 -13.67
N LYS A 143 15.95 11.50 -13.00
CA LYS A 143 17.09 12.42 -13.11
C LYS A 143 18.39 11.84 -12.54
N ALA A 144 18.32 11.05 -11.47
CA ALA A 144 19.50 10.38 -10.90
C ALA A 144 20.00 9.23 -11.80
N ASP A 145 19.08 8.41 -12.34
CA ASP A 145 19.42 7.31 -13.26
C ASP A 145 20.05 7.83 -14.57
N LEU A 146 19.52 8.92 -15.13
CA LEU A 146 20.10 9.56 -16.31
C LEU A 146 21.53 10.08 -16.06
N LYS A 147 21.78 10.70 -14.89
CA LYS A 147 23.13 11.15 -14.52
C LYS A 147 24.12 9.99 -14.41
N ASN A 148 23.70 8.85 -13.88
CA ASN A 148 24.55 7.67 -13.73
C ASN A 148 24.82 6.93 -15.05
N LYS A 149 24.03 7.16 -16.11
CA LYS A 149 24.23 6.58 -17.44
C LYS A 149 25.09 7.43 -18.38
N ILE A 150 25.23 8.71 -18.07
CA ILE A 150 25.99 9.69 -18.86
C ILE A 150 27.40 9.92 -18.28
N ALA A 151 27.62 9.52 -17.02
CA ALA A 151 28.93 9.44 -16.37
C ALA A 151 29.59 8.08 -16.64
#